data_AF-A0AAW0C115-F1
#
_entry.id   AF-A0AAW0C115-F1
#
_cell.length_a   1.000
_cell.length_b   1.000
_cell.length_c   1.000
_cell.angle_alpha   90.00
_cell.angle_beta   90.00
_cell.angle_gamma   90.00
#
_symmetry.space_group_name_H-M   'P 1'
#
loop_
_entity.id
_entity.type
_entity.pdbx_description
1 polymer ?
#
loop_
_entity_poly.entity_id
_entity_poly.type
_entity_poly.pdbx_seq_one_letter_code
_entity_poly.pdbx_strand_id
1 'polypeptide(L)'
;MHPSSIQPPTMHLHRSHSSRPPTIISVSSSAERFEHSFSLERRGQKWLTLFVRSRSRSPLTAPVYIEGDTITGRVELDLDRPETIKGVAVAVQASVMSVGQEELQFLSIEQILWPPDPQTNRPDKTIRPVCLAIYVDAPNPNYNQHIDERPDFDA
;
A
#
# COMPACT_ATOMS: atom_id res chain seq x y z
N MET A 1 -51.91 -28.00 -65.29
CA MET A 1 -50.82 -27.00 -65.15
C MET A 1 -50.74 -26.63 -63.68
N HIS A 2 -49.75 -27.16 -62.95
CA HIS A 2 -49.52 -26.90 -61.53
C HIS A 2 -48.29 -25.99 -61.38
N PRO A 3 -48.34 -24.91 -60.58
CA PRO A 3 -47.12 -24.17 -60.26
C PRO A 3 -46.37 -24.87 -59.12
N SER A 4 -45.10 -25.20 -59.39
CA SER A 4 -44.14 -25.72 -58.41
C SER A 4 -43.75 -24.63 -57.41
N SER A 5 -43.92 -24.91 -56.12
CA SER A 5 -43.45 -24.07 -55.01
C SER A 5 -41.96 -24.33 -54.77
N ILE A 6 -41.15 -23.28 -54.79
CA ILE A 6 -39.70 -23.33 -54.49
C ILE A 6 -39.51 -22.81 -53.06
N GLN A 7 -39.12 -23.69 -52.14
CA GLN A 7 -38.67 -23.30 -50.81
C GLN A 7 -37.16 -23.01 -50.83
N PRO A 8 -36.67 -21.96 -50.14
CA PRO A 8 -35.24 -21.71 -50.02
C PRO A 8 -34.57 -22.68 -49.01
N PRO A 9 -33.28 -23.01 -49.20
CA PRO A 9 -32.56 -23.92 -48.33
C PRO A 9 -32.36 -23.31 -46.93
N THR A 10 -32.75 -24.05 -45.90
CA THR A 10 -32.54 -23.68 -44.50
C THR A 10 -31.08 -23.94 -44.10
N MET A 11 -30.31 -22.87 -43.92
CA MET A 11 -28.95 -22.92 -43.38
C MET A 11 -29.01 -23.09 -41.85
N HIS A 12 -28.85 -24.30 -41.35
CA HIS A 12 -28.71 -24.56 -39.92
C HIS A 12 -27.28 -24.24 -39.46
N LEU A 13 -27.11 -23.11 -38.78
CA LEU A 13 -25.85 -22.74 -38.13
C LEU A 13 -25.66 -23.61 -36.87
N HIS A 14 -24.85 -24.67 -37.00
CA HIS A 14 -24.37 -25.45 -35.87
C HIS A 14 -23.40 -24.61 -35.03
N ARG A 15 -23.93 -23.91 -34.01
CA ARG A 15 -23.15 -23.15 -33.04
C ARG A 15 -22.58 -24.09 -31.97
N SER A 16 -21.60 -24.89 -32.33
CA SER A 16 -20.73 -25.56 -31.35
C SER A 16 -19.63 -24.62 -30.89
N HIS A 17 -19.97 -23.71 -29.97
CA HIS A 17 -18.97 -22.98 -29.20
C HIS A 17 -19.15 -23.35 -27.74
N SER A 18 -18.38 -24.34 -27.32
CA SER A 18 -18.04 -24.58 -25.93
C SER A 18 -17.49 -23.28 -25.35
N SER A 19 -18.34 -22.50 -24.68
CA SER A 19 -17.97 -21.35 -23.88
C SER A 19 -17.22 -21.84 -22.64
N ARG A 20 -15.95 -22.22 -22.82
CA ARG A 20 -15.01 -22.22 -21.71
C ARG A 20 -14.83 -20.75 -21.33
N PRO A 21 -15.20 -20.34 -20.10
CA PRO A 21 -14.81 -19.02 -19.64
C PRO A 21 -13.28 -18.92 -19.75
N PRO A 22 -12.72 -17.77 -20.16
CA PRO A 22 -11.29 -17.57 -20.01
C PRO A 22 -10.98 -17.79 -18.54
N THR A 23 -10.23 -18.85 -18.22
CA THR A 23 -9.54 -18.94 -16.95
C THR A 23 -8.68 -17.69 -16.91
N ILE A 24 -9.10 -16.69 -16.14
CA ILE A 24 -8.23 -15.61 -15.73
C ILE A 24 -7.10 -16.35 -15.03
N ILE A 25 -5.97 -16.48 -15.73
CA ILE A 25 -4.73 -16.93 -15.12
C ILE A 25 -4.47 -15.84 -14.08
N SER A 26 -4.87 -16.10 -12.84
CA SER A 26 -4.38 -15.36 -11.69
C SER A 26 -2.89 -15.59 -11.73
N VAL A 27 -2.19 -14.65 -12.37
CA VAL A 27 -0.76 -14.48 -12.23
C VAL A 27 -0.58 -14.05 -10.78
N SER A 28 -0.64 -15.02 -9.87
CA SER A 28 0.12 -14.95 -8.64
C SER A 28 1.57 -14.96 -9.08
N SER A 29 2.06 -13.81 -9.53
CA SER A 29 3.48 -13.55 -9.57
C SER A 29 3.92 -13.70 -8.12
N SER A 30 4.41 -14.90 -7.81
CA SER A 30 5.44 -15.07 -6.81
C SER A 30 6.68 -14.33 -7.34
N ALA A 31 6.55 -13.01 -7.55
CA ALA A 31 7.68 -12.12 -7.62
C ALA A 31 8.41 -12.36 -6.30
N GLU A 32 9.65 -12.82 -6.40
CA GLU A 32 10.48 -13.10 -5.24
C GLU A 32 10.52 -11.85 -4.37
N ARG A 33 9.85 -11.91 -3.21
CA ARG A 33 9.77 -10.78 -2.29
C ARG A 33 10.92 -10.86 -1.31
N PHE A 34 11.84 -9.91 -1.40
CA PHE A 34 12.96 -9.79 -0.49
C PHE A 34 12.53 -9.12 0.82
N GLU A 35 13.10 -9.60 1.92
CA GLU A 35 12.92 -9.00 3.24
C GLU A 35 14.02 -7.96 3.48
N HIS A 36 13.60 -6.76 3.90
CA HIS A 36 14.48 -5.68 4.31
C HIS A 36 14.37 -5.51 5.82
N SER A 37 15.47 -5.19 6.49
CA SER A 37 15.51 -4.94 7.92
C SER A 37 16.04 -3.54 8.22
N PHE A 38 15.36 -2.84 9.12
CA PHE A 38 15.71 -1.50 9.59
C PHE A 38 15.72 -1.52 11.11
N SER A 39 16.78 -1.01 11.74
CA SER A 39 16.92 -1.06 13.20
C SER A 39 17.07 0.33 13.80
N LEU A 40 16.49 0.52 14.98
CA LEU A 40 16.79 1.66 15.85
C LEU A 40 17.68 1.19 16.99
N GLU A 41 18.71 1.99 17.25
CA GLU A 41 19.72 1.71 18.26
C GLU A 41 19.73 2.79 19.35
N ARG A 42 19.99 2.36 20.58
CA ARG A 42 20.22 3.25 21.72
C ARG A 42 21.42 2.73 22.48
N ARG A 43 22.48 3.54 22.56
CA ARG A 43 23.74 3.17 23.25
C ARG A 43 24.37 1.88 22.70
N GLY A 44 24.30 1.66 21.39
CA GLY A 44 24.85 0.48 20.72
C GLY A 44 24.00 -0.80 20.83
N GLN A 45 22.85 -0.75 21.53
CA GLN A 45 21.89 -1.84 21.58
C GLN A 45 20.72 -1.57 20.64
N LYS A 46 20.39 -2.54 19.79
CA LYS A 46 19.16 -2.52 18.98
C LYS A 46 17.97 -2.77 19.89
N TRP A 47 17.01 -1.84 19.88
CA TRP A 47 15.79 -1.95 20.68
C TRP A 47 14.53 -2.12 19.82
N LEU A 48 14.63 -1.84 18.52
CA LEU A 48 13.58 -2.05 17.54
C LEU A 48 14.19 -2.52 16.22
N THR A 49 13.60 -3.55 15.61
CA THR A 49 13.89 -3.94 14.24
C THR A 49 12.60 -4.12 13.45
N LEU A 50 12.43 -3.33 12.38
CA LEU A 50 11.36 -3.45 11.41
C LEU A 50 11.83 -4.35 10.27
N PHE A 51 11.07 -5.38 9.97
CA PHE A 51 11.23 -6.25 8.81
C PHE A 51 10.07 -6.04 7.86
N VAL A 52 10.34 -5.80 6.58
CA VAL A 52 9.29 -5.61 5.55
C VAL A 52 9.64 -6.37 4.27
N ARG A 53 8.62 -6.90 3.60
CA ARG A 53 8.78 -7.62 2.33
C ARG A 53 8.41 -6.72 1.18
N SER A 54 9.30 -6.59 0.20
CA SER A 54 9.12 -5.69 -0.94
C SER A 54 9.38 -6.37 -2.29
N ARG A 55 9.15 -5.65 -3.40
CA ARG A 55 9.43 -6.09 -4.78
C ARG A 55 10.87 -5.85 -5.24
N SER A 56 11.75 -5.36 -4.36
CA SER A 56 13.14 -5.07 -4.70
C SER A 56 13.87 -6.33 -5.17
N ARG A 57 14.90 -6.19 -5.99
CA ARG A 57 15.68 -7.33 -6.52
C ARG A 57 16.77 -7.82 -5.56
N SER A 58 16.91 -7.16 -4.41
CA SER A 58 17.96 -7.40 -3.43
C SER A 58 17.56 -6.80 -2.07
N PRO A 59 17.91 -7.45 -0.94
CA PRO A 59 17.67 -6.89 0.38
C PRO A 59 18.57 -5.66 0.66
N LEU A 60 19.64 -5.47 -0.13
CA LEU A 60 20.59 -4.36 0.00
C LEU A 60 20.12 -3.07 -0.69
N THR A 61 19.09 -3.16 -1.52
CA THR A 61 18.48 -1.98 -2.18
C THR A 61 17.29 -1.46 -1.38
N ALA A 62 16.87 -0.22 -1.63
CA ALA A 62 15.66 0.33 -1.02
C ALA A 62 14.43 -0.55 -1.31
N PRO A 63 13.48 -0.71 -0.36
CA PRO A 63 12.23 -1.41 -0.60
C PRO A 63 11.43 -0.77 -1.74
N VAL A 64 10.86 -1.59 -2.61
CA VAL A 64 10.01 -1.14 -3.73
C VAL A 64 8.57 -1.61 -3.52
N TYR A 65 7.65 -0.66 -3.59
CA TYR A 65 6.21 -0.87 -3.55
C TYR A 65 5.55 -0.05 -4.67
N ILE A 66 4.41 -0.53 -5.16
CA ILE A 66 3.55 0.20 -6.08
C ILE A 66 2.14 0.34 -5.51
N GLU A 67 1.31 1.16 -6.15
CA GLU A 67 -0.11 1.27 -5.82
C GLU A 67 -0.80 -0.11 -5.78
N GLY A 68 -1.61 -0.33 -4.75
CA GLY A 68 -2.30 -1.58 -4.51
C GLY A 68 -1.46 -2.65 -3.81
N ASP A 69 -0.15 -2.43 -3.59
CA ASP A 69 0.64 -3.33 -2.78
C ASP A 69 0.22 -3.25 -1.30
N THR A 70 0.30 -4.39 -0.62
CA THR A 70 0.26 -4.45 0.85
C THR A 70 1.66 -4.61 1.39
N ILE A 71 2.12 -3.65 2.18
CA ILE A 71 3.33 -3.74 2.99
C ILE A 71 3.06 -4.75 4.10
N THR A 72 3.83 -5.83 4.10
CA THR A 72 3.74 -6.90 5.09
C THR A 72 5.08 -7.10 5.77
N GLY A 73 5.05 -7.42 7.06
CA GLY A 73 6.26 -7.45 7.84
C GLY A 73 6.04 -7.76 9.32
N ARG A 74 7.05 -7.45 10.12
CA ARG A 74 7.00 -7.54 11.56
C ARG A 74 7.90 -6.48 12.19
N VAL A 75 7.56 -6.06 13.39
CA VAL A 75 8.43 -5.28 14.27
C VAL A 75 8.82 -6.17 15.43
N GLU A 76 10.12 -6.29 15.66
CA GLU A 76 10.71 -6.90 16.83
C GLU A 76 11.15 -5.80 17.79
N LEU A 77 10.75 -5.90 19.05
CA LEU A 77 11.10 -4.97 20.12
C LEU A 77 11.92 -5.69 21.18
N ASP A 78 13.00 -5.05 21.60
CA ASP A 78 13.86 -5.48 22.71
C ASP A 78 14.05 -4.27 23.64
N LEU A 79 13.19 -4.16 24.65
CA LEU A 79 13.12 -3.01 25.55
C LEU A 79 13.70 -3.36 26.92
N ASP A 80 14.76 -2.65 27.32
CA ASP A 80 15.32 -2.77 28.68
C ASP A 80 14.37 -2.24 29.77
N ARG A 81 13.53 -1.27 29.41
CA ARG A 81 12.62 -0.53 30.30
C ARG A 81 11.32 -0.21 29.56
N PRO A 82 10.47 -1.21 29.32
CA PRO A 82 9.28 -1.05 28.49
C PRO A 82 8.28 -0.02 29.03
N GLU A 83 8.31 0.28 30.33
CA GLU A 83 7.55 1.34 30.99
C GLU A 83 7.93 2.77 30.54
N THR A 84 9.11 2.95 29.96
CA THR A 84 9.57 4.27 29.47
C THR A 84 9.08 4.60 28.06
N ILE A 85 8.62 3.59 27.31
CA ILE A 85 8.06 3.78 25.98
C ILE A 85 6.58 4.10 26.12
N LYS A 86 6.10 5.18 25.50
CA LYS A 86 4.67 5.50 25.55
C LYS A 86 3.90 4.63 24.57
N GLY A 87 4.32 4.58 23.32
CA GLY A 87 3.73 3.72 22.30
C GLY A 87 4.68 3.49 21.13
N VAL A 88 4.25 2.63 20.22
CA VAL A 88 4.95 2.28 18.98
C VAL A 88 3.90 2.21 17.89
N ALA A 89 4.11 2.98 16.83
CA ALA A 89 3.32 2.92 15.62
C ALA A 89 4.25 2.81 14.42
N VAL A 90 3.75 2.18 13.36
CA VAL A 90 4.41 2.15 12.05
C VAL A 90 3.53 2.93 11.11
N ALA A 91 4.12 3.93 10.45
CA ALA A 91 3.44 4.76 9.49
C ALA A 91 4.12 4.71 8.13
N VAL A 92 3.31 4.83 7.08
CA VAL A 92 3.74 5.06 5.70
C VAL A 92 3.26 6.44 5.33
N GLN A 93 4.22 7.32 5.04
CA GLN A 93 3.97 8.71 4.71
C GLN A 93 4.59 9.02 3.35
N ALA A 94 3.90 9.84 2.56
CA ALA A 94 4.44 10.37 1.31
C ALA A 94 4.02 11.83 1.14
N SER A 95 4.97 12.62 0.68
CA SER A 95 4.83 14.04 0.48
C SER A 95 5.53 14.49 -0.80
N VAL A 96 5.10 15.63 -1.31
CA VAL A 96 5.77 16.34 -2.40
C VAL A 96 6.23 17.70 -1.90
N MET A 97 7.46 18.06 -2.26
CA MET A 97 7.99 19.39 -2.00
C MET A 97 8.34 20.04 -3.34
N SER A 98 7.82 21.24 -3.56
CA SER A 98 8.27 22.12 -4.64
C SER A 98 9.20 23.17 -4.05
N VAL A 99 10.19 23.61 -4.83
CA VAL A 99 11.18 24.58 -4.36
C VAL A 99 10.47 25.88 -3.94
N GLY A 100 10.65 26.29 -2.68
CA GLY A 100 10.03 27.49 -2.13
C GLY A 100 8.56 27.34 -1.70
N GLN A 101 8.01 26.12 -1.70
CA GLN A 101 6.67 25.83 -1.21
C GLN A 101 6.68 24.93 0.02
N GLU A 102 5.58 24.93 0.76
CA GLU A 102 5.34 24.02 1.86
C GLU A 102 5.21 22.56 1.38
N GLU A 103 5.57 21.63 2.25
CA GLU A 103 5.46 20.20 2.01
C GLU A 103 3.98 19.79 1.95
N LEU A 104 3.56 19.19 0.83
CA LEU A 104 2.22 18.65 0.68
C LEU A 104 2.24 17.13 0.93
N GLN A 105 1.75 16.71 2.09
CA GLN A 105 1.57 15.29 2.40
C GLN A 105 0.29 14.75 1.75
N PHE A 106 0.40 13.69 0.94
CA PHE A 106 -0.72 13.09 0.22
C PHE A 106 -0.99 11.62 0.62
N LEU A 107 -0.13 11.02 1.44
CA LEU A 107 -0.33 9.69 2.00
C LEU A 107 0.03 9.71 3.50
N SER A 108 -0.87 9.21 4.33
CA SER A 108 -0.61 8.93 5.74
C SER A 108 -1.42 7.71 6.17
N ILE A 109 -0.75 6.57 6.31
CA ILE A 109 -1.38 5.33 6.77
C ILE A 109 -0.60 4.83 7.97
N GLU A 110 -1.29 4.53 9.07
CA GLU A 110 -0.66 4.18 10.35
C GLU A 110 -1.25 2.88 10.91
N GLN A 111 -0.38 2.07 11.51
CA GLN A 111 -0.74 0.95 12.35
C GLN A 111 -0.11 1.12 13.73
N ILE A 112 -0.96 1.22 14.76
CA ILE A 112 -0.52 1.25 16.15
C ILE A 112 -0.17 -0.19 16.57
N LEU A 113 1.09 -0.43 16.89
CA LEU A 113 1.59 -1.73 17.35
C LEU A 113 1.61 -1.84 18.88
N TRP A 114 1.81 -0.69 19.53
CA TRP A 114 1.79 -0.54 20.97
C TRP A 114 1.06 0.77 21.32
N PRO A 115 -0.17 0.70 21.85
CA PRO A 115 -0.91 1.91 22.18
C PRO A 115 -0.28 2.66 23.37
N PRO A 116 -0.48 3.99 23.44
CA PRO A 116 -0.12 4.81 24.58
C PRO A 116 -1.04 4.54 25.78
N ASP A 117 -0.89 3.38 26.40
CA ASP A 117 -1.61 3.00 27.61
C ASP A 117 -0.68 2.92 28.84
N PRO A 118 -0.89 3.75 29.87
CA PRO A 118 -0.07 3.79 31.08
C PRO A 118 -0.28 2.60 32.04
N GLN A 119 -1.30 1.74 31.86
CA GLN A 119 -1.62 0.66 32.82
C GLN A 119 -1.28 -0.75 32.35
N THR A 120 -0.83 -0.92 31.11
CA THR A 120 -0.54 -2.27 30.59
C THR A 120 0.77 -2.80 31.17
N ASN A 121 0.78 -4.06 31.63
CA ASN A 121 2.04 -4.79 31.87
C ASN A 121 2.68 -5.10 30.52
N ARG A 122 3.92 -4.68 30.35
CA ARG A 122 4.61 -4.63 29.06
C ARG A 122 5.77 -5.62 29.05
N PRO A 123 5.76 -6.63 28.16
CA PRO A 123 6.90 -7.55 28.03
C PRO A 123 8.12 -6.85 27.42
N ASP A 124 9.31 -7.19 27.90
CA ASP A 124 10.59 -6.65 27.42
C ASP A 124 10.84 -6.99 25.94
N LYS A 125 10.48 -8.21 25.54
CA LYS A 125 10.61 -8.68 24.15
C LYS A 125 9.26 -8.97 23.54
N THR A 126 9.02 -8.43 22.34
CA THR A 126 7.76 -8.64 21.61
C THR A 126 7.97 -8.60 20.11
N ILE A 127 7.24 -9.45 19.40
CA ILE A 127 7.11 -9.40 17.94
C ILE A 127 5.68 -9.00 17.59
N ARG A 128 5.50 -7.96 16.77
CA ARG A 128 4.19 -7.51 16.29
C ARG A 128 4.13 -7.57 14.76
N PRO A 129 3.08 -8.17 14.17
CA PRO A 129 2.93 -8.18 12.71
C PRO A 129 2.63 -6.77 12.20
N VAL A 130 3.12 -6.47 11.00
CA VAL A 130 2.80 -5.24 10.25
C VAL A 130 2.03 -5.61 9.00
N CYS A 131 0.92 -4.91 8.76
CA CYS A 131 0.12 -5.03 7.55
C CYS A 131 -0.50 -3.67 7.19
N LEU A 132 0.05 -3.01 6.18
CA LEU A 132 -0.39 -1.69 5.71
C LEU A 132 -0.64 -1.75 4.21
N ALA A 133 -1.87 -1.50 3.78
CA ALA A 133 -2.23 -1.50 2.36
C ALA A 133 -2.04 -0.11 1.76
N ILE A 134 -1.27 0.01 0.68
CA ILE A 134 -1.02 1.29 0.00
C ILE A 134 -2.15 1.56 -0.99
N TYR A 135 -2.99 2.53 -0.63
CA TYR A 135 -3.97 3.13 -1.52
C TYR A 135 -3.68 4.63 -1.59
N VAL A 136 -3.63 5.16 -2.81
CA VAL A 136 -3.54 6.59 -3.04
C VAL A 136 -4.97 7.07 -3.23
N ASP A 137 -5.52 7.76 -2.24
CA ASP A 137 -6.80 8.46 -2.45
C ASP A 137 -6.60 9.51 -3.55
N ALA A 138 -7.60 9.66 -4.41
CA ALA A 138 -7.57 10.68 -5.45
C ALA A 138 -7.30 12.06 -4.81
N PRO A 139 -6.46 12.92 -5.42
CA PRO A 139 -6.17 14.23 -4.87
C PRO A 139 -7.48 14.97 -4.59
N ASN A 140 -7.67 15.40 -3.34
CA ASN A 140 -8.88 16.09 -2.92
C ASN A 140 -9.07 17.33 -3.82
N PRO A 141 -10.14 17.40 -4.64
CA PRO A 141 -10.32 18.48 -5.62
C PRO A 141 -10.56 19.85 -4.96
N ASN A 142 -10.79 19.91 -3.65
CA ASN A 142 -11.08 21.15 -2.93
C ASN A 142 -9.84 21.94 -2.45
N TYR A 143 -8.62 21.51 -2.79
CA TYR A 143 -7.41 22.20 -2.30
C TYR A 143 -7.05 23.50 -3.04
N ASN A 144 -7.74 23.81 -4.15
CA ASN A 144 -7.48 25.02 -4.96
C ASN A 144 -8.34 26.25 -4.59
N GLN A 145 -9.05 26.28 -3.45
CA GLN A 145 -9.91 27.42 -3.11
C GLN A 145 -9.23 28.56 -2.31
N HIS A 146 -7.90 28.59 -2.18
CA HIS A 146 -7.23 29.65 -1.41
C HIS A 146 -6.04 30.33 -2.11
N ILE A 147 -6.10 30.46 -3.42
CA ILE A 147 -5.14 31.29 -4.18
C ILE A 147 -5.91 32.19 -5.16
N ASP A 148 -6.76 33.08 -4.66
CA ASP A 148 -7.19 34.21 -5.47
C ASP A 148 -7.69 35.37 -4.60
N GLU A 149 -6.78 36.11 -3.98
CA GLU A 149 -6.98 37.55 -3.72
C GLU A 149 -5.62 38.24 -3.85
N ARG A 150 -5.30 38.66 -5.09
CA ARG A 150 -4.30 39.71 -5.31
C ARG A 150 -4.86 41.00 -4.72
N PRO A 151 -4.19 41.68 -3.78
CA PRO A 151 -4.54 43.06 -3.48
C PRO A 151 -4.11 43.91 -4.68
N ASP A 152 -5.09 44.53 -5.34
CA ASP A 152 -4.85 45.59 -6.32
C ASP A 152 -4.02 46.68 -5.65
N PHE A 153 -2.80 46.87 -6.14
CA PHE A 153 -1.97 48.01 -5.80
C PHE A 153 -2.44 49.17 -6.69
N ASP A 154 -3.38 49.96 -6.18
CA ASP A 154 -3.74 51.24 -6.79
C ASP A 154 -2.52 52.19 -6.75
N ALA A 155 -2.26 52.81 -7.90
CA ALA A 155 -1.14 53.70 -8.20
C ALA A 155 -1.34 55.14 -7.71
#